data_AF-A0A535U6F0-F1
#
_entry.id   AF-A0A535U6F0-F1
#
_cell.length_a   1.000
_cell.length_b   1.000
_cell.length_c   1.000
_cell.angle_alpha   90.00
_cell.angle_beta   90.00
_cell.angle_gamma   90.00
#
_symmetry.space_group_name_H-M   'P 1'
#
loop_
_entity.id
_entity.type
_entity.pdbx_description
1 polymer ?
#
loop_
_entity_poly.entity_id
_entity_poly.type
_entity_poly.pdbx_seq_one_letter_code
_entity_poly.pdbx_strand_id
1 'polypeptide(L)'
;HGLRTDPQGGGDVRIVASDNATTLQLFELGQLDGAWVPEPWASRLVDEGHGTVLVDEASLWPGGRFPTTELVVATDLLDRHPDAVRRLVAGNVAAVDWLNAQPDEARTAVNEGLRRLTQSALSAPVLAGAWSHLTFTVDPLPALLPRHHRPPRDRRHRPARQRPRRAGAGAGVRRGARRMRVLAPTAALSPAFTALPGPPAIRLDAVSRVFGSGPRAVAALDRVSLEVGRGEFVCVVGASGCGKSTLLALVAGLDRPTEGRVEVEGGRPALMFQDAGLLPWLSVARNVDLPLRLRRVPRAERVDEVERLLRLVHLDAVADRRPHQLSGGMRQRVALARALAQHSEVLLMDEP
;
A
#
# COMPACT_ATOMS: atom_id res chain seq x y z
N HIS A 1 21.06 3.90 -20.72
CA HIS A 1 20.74 3.11 -21.93
C HIS A 1 19.72 3.75 -22.89
N GLY A 2 19.53 5.08 -22.92
CA GLY A 2 18.71 5.75 -23.96
C GLY A 2 17.18 5.57 -23.87
N LEU A 3 16.70 4.69 -23.00
CA LEU A 3 15.27 4.44 -22.74
C LEU A 3 14.59 5.66 -22.12
N ARG A 4 13.41 6.02 -22.62
CA ARG A 4 12.62 7.16 -22.12
C ARG A 4 11.31 6.67 -21.50
N THR A 5 10.90 7.30 -20.42
CA THR A 5 9.62 7.04 -19.74
C THR A 5 9.00 8.36 -19.32
N ASP A 6 7.68 8.46 -19.37
CA ASP A 6 6.93 9.60 -18.87
C ASP A 6 6.22 9.26 -17.54
N PRO A 7 5.93 10.27 -16.69
CA PRO A 7 5.25 10.05 -15.41
C PRO A 7 3.82 9.49 -15.52
N GLN A 8 3.24 9.42 -16.73
CA GLN A 8 1.92 8.83 -17.00
C GLN A 8 2.01 7.38 -17.49
N GLY A 9 3.22 6.80 -17.51
CA GLY A 9 3.47 5.40 -17.88
C GLY A 9 3.63 5.17 -19.39
N GLY A 10 3.82 6.22 -20.19
CA GLY A 10 4.21 6.13 -21.59
C GLY A 10 5.73 6.05 -21.77
N GLY A 11 6.20 5.49 -22.90
CA GLY A 11 7.62 5.40 -23.25
C GLY A 11 8.09 3.98 -23.60
N ASP A 12 9.40 3.78 -23.57
CA ASP A 12 10.08 2.52 -23.90
C ASP A 12 10.06 1.50 -22.74
N VAL A 13 9.70 1.95 -21.53
CA VAL A 13 9.75 1.16 -20.30
C VAL A 13 8.48 1.39 -19.47
N ARG A 14 7.90 0.30 -18.96
CA ARG A 14 6.77 0.34 -18.03
C ARG A 14 7.28 0.21 -16.59
N ILE A 15 7.05 1.24 -15.78
CA ILE A 15 7.38 1.21 -14.35
C ILE A 15 6.17 0.66 -13.58
N VAL A 16 6.42 -0.28 -12.67
CA VAL A 16 5.41 -0.85 -11.77
C VAL A 16 5.94 -0.71 -10.34
N ALA A 17 5.10 -0.25 -9.43
CA ALA A 17 5.41 -0.28 -8.00
C ALA A 17 5.00 -1.65 -7.43
N SER A 18 5.92 -2.29 -6.71
CA SER A 18 5.71 -3.54 -5.99
C SER A 18 6.58 -3.53 -4.74
N ASP A 19 6.21 -4.30 -3.72
CA ASP A 19 7.12 -4.55 -2.61
C ASP A 19 8.35 -5.33 -3.08
N ASN A 20 9.46 -5.21 -2.34
CA ASN A 20 10.73 -5.76 -2.79
C ASN A 20 10.74 -7.30 -2.92
N ALA A 21 9.96 -8.01 -2.10
CA ALA A 21 9.89 -9.47 -2.16
C ALA A 21 9.18 -9.93 -3.43
N THR A 22 8.04 -9.32 -3.74
CA THR A 22 7.33 -9.55 -4.99
C THR A 22 8.18 -9.16 -6.20
N THR A 23 8.94 -8.06 -6.12
CA THR A 23 9.84 -7.63 -7.20
C THR A 23 10.87 -8.70 -7.57
N LEU A 24 11.52 -9.33 -6.58
CA LEU A 24 12.45 -10.42 -6.83
C LEU A 24 11.77 -11.60 -7.52
N GLN A 25 10.62 -12.03 -7.00
CA GLN A 25 9.86 -13.14 -7.58
C GLN A 25 9.43 -12.86 -9.03
N LEU A 26 8.96 -11.65 -9.32
CA LEU A 26 8.56 -11.26 -10.67
C LEU A 26 9.76 -11.19 -11.62
N PHE A 27 10.93 -10.78 -11.14
CA PHE A 27 12.17 -10.77 -11.90
C PHE A 27 12.61 -12.20 -12.26
N GLU A 28 12.62 -13.12 -11.29
CA GLU A 28 12.93 -14.54 -11.51
C GLU A 28 11.97 -15.21 -12.50
N LEU A 29 10.69 -14.82 -12.48
CA LEU A 29 9.67 -15.31 -13.42
C LEU A 29 9.75 -14.65 -14.82
N GLY A 30 10.72 -13.75 -15.06
CA GLY A 30 10.86 -13.00 -16.32
C GLY A 30 9.70 -12.05 -16.60
N GLN A 31 8.95 -11.65 -15.55
CA GLN A 31 7.84 -10.71 -15.65
C GLN A 31 8.29 -9.25 -15.40
N LEU A 32 9.52 -9.06 -14.90
CA LEU A 32 10.21 -7.78 -14.80
C LEU A 32 11.58 -7.89 -15.45
N ASP A 33 11.93 -6.92 -16.29
CA ASP A 33 13.23 -6.84 -16.95
C ASP A 33 14.31 -6.18 -16.07
N GLY A 34 13.92 -5.52 -14.98
CA GLY A 34 14.80 -4.83 -14.06
C GLY A 34 14.02 -4.16 -12.92
N ALA A 35 14.74 -3.78 -11.86
CA ALA A 35 14.15 -3.16 -10.68
C ALA A 35 15.10 -2.17 -10.01
N TRP A 36 14.51 -1.20 -9.30
CA TRP A 36 15.20 -0.32 -8.37
C TRP A 36 14.83 -0.75 -6.96
N VAL A 37 15.76 -1.34 -6.22
CA VAL A 37 15.50 -1.85 -4.87
C VAL A 37 16.67 -1.54 -3.94
N PRO A 38 16.41 -1.34 -2.64
CA PRO A 38 17.47 -1.17 -1.65
C PRO A 38 18.10 -2.51 -1.26
N GLU A 39 19.20 -2.47 -0.49
CA GLU A 39 19.70 -3.67 0.16
C GLU A 39 18.73 -4.20 1.24
N PRO A 40 18.67 -5.52 1.48
CA PRO A 40 19.47 -6.58 0.86
C PRO A 40 18.92 -7.08 -0.49
N TRP A 41 17.85 -6.47 -1.01
CA TRP A 41 17.14 -6.97 -2.20
C TRP A 41 17.92 -6.76 -3.49
N ALA A 42 18.75 -5.72 -3.57
CA ALA A 42 19.67 -5.55 -4.69
C ALA A 42 20.65 -6.73 -4.78
N SER A 43 21.26 -7.10 -3.66
CA SER A 43 22.13 -8.28 -3.60
C SER A 43 21.39 -9.58 -3.90
N ARG A 44 20.13 -9.72 -3.46
CA ARG A 44 19.30 -10.89 -3.82
C ARG A 44 18.97 -10.96 -5.30
N LEU A 45 18.62 -9.84 -5.93
CA LEU A 45 18.36 -9.82 -7.37
C LEU A 45 19.59 -10.27 -8.18
N VAL A 46 20.79 -9.91 -7.74
CA VAL A 46 22.04 -10.33 -8.39
C VAL A 46 22.34 -11.81 -8.13
N ASP A 47 22.33 -12.24 -6.86
CA ASP A 47 22.73 -13.59 -6.48
C ASP A 47 21.66 -14.65 -6.76
N GLU A 48 20.44 -14.40 -6.29
CA GLU A 48 19.29 -15.31 -6.41
C GLU A 48 18.62 -15.16 -7.78
N GLY A 49 18.42 -13.91 -8.23
CA GLY A 49 17.75 -13.61 -9.51
C GLY A 49 18.66 -13.59 -10.75
N HIS A 50 19.98 -13.73 -10.59
CA HIS A 50 20.98 -13.61 -11.67
C HIS A 50 20.93 -12.28 -12.44
N GLY A 51 20.46 -11.22 -11.78
CA GLY A 51 20.42 -9.86 -12.30
C GLY A 51 21.80 -9.24 -12.43
N THR A 52 21.88 -8.18 -13.25
CA THR A 52 23.11 -7.37 -13.40
C THR A 52 22.82 -5.94 -12.95
N VAL A 53 23.72 -5.35 -12.16
CA VAL A 53 23.58 -3.96 -11.72
C VAL A 53 23.79 -3.02 -12.91
N LEU A 54 22.75 -2.26 -13.25
CA LEU A 54 22.79 -1.27 -14.33
C LEU A 54 23.17 0.13 -13.83
N VAL A 55 22.71 0.49 -12.63
CA VAL A 55 22.94 1.79 -11.99
C VAL A 55 23.09 1.55 -10.49
N ASP A 56 24.18 2.06 -9.92
CA ASP A 56 24.35 2.18 -8.47
C ASP A 56 23.82 3.55 -8.05
N GLU A 57 22.80 3.58 -7.19
CA GLU A 57 22.20 4.82 -6.68
C GLU A 57 23.25 5.72 -6.02
N ALA A 58 24.24 5.16 -5.33
CA ALA A 58 25.28 5.96 -4.68
C ALA A 58 25.96 6.92 -5.67
N SER A 59 26.15 6.48 -6.92
CA SER A 59 26.77 7.31 -7.98
C SER A 59 25.95 8.55 -8.36
N LEU A 60 24.65 8.57 -8.04
CA LEU A 60 23.76 9.71 -8.31
C LEU A 60 23.79 10.76 -7.19
N TRP A 61 24.33 10.42 -6.02
CA TRP A 61 24.34 11.29 -4.86
C TRP A 61 25.67 12.05 -4.73
N PRO A 62 25.64 13.33 -4.30
CA PRO A 62 26.87 14.08 -4.05
C PRO A 62 27.80 13.36 -3.08
N GLY A 63 29.04 13.09 -3.53
CA GLY A 63 30.03 12.39 -2.70
C GLY A 63 29.77 10.89 -2.52
N GLY A 64 28.87 10.28 -3.29
CA GLY A 64 28.64 8.84 -3.26
C GLY A 64 27.91 8.35 -2.01
N ARG A 65 27.26 9.25 -1.26
CA ARG A 65 26.69 8.95 0.06
C ARG A 65 25.28 9.48 0.16
N PHE A 66 24.40 8.67 0.73
CA PHE A 66 23.05 9.05 1.10
C PHE A 66 22.60 8.24 2.32
N PRO A 67 21.77 8.81 3.20
CA PRO A 67 21.29 8.09 4.36
C PRO A 67 20.22 7.07 3.95
N THR A 68 20.42 5.80 4.32
CA THR A 68 19.40 4.75 4.17
C THR A 68 18.57 4.57 5.43
N THR A 69 19.10 4.96 6.60
CA THR A 69 18.43 4.88 7.90
C THR A 69 18.90 6.02 8.79
N GLU A 70 17.97 6.74 9.39
CA GLU A 70 18.26 7.84 10.32
C GLU A 70 17.52 7.63 11.64
N LEU A 71 18.24 7.84 12.76
CA LEU A 71 17.63 7.86 14.08
C LEU A 71 17.28 9.30 14.45
N VAL A 72 15.99 9.62 14.45
CA VAL A 72 15.49 10.96 14.79
C VAL A 72 14.76 10.92 16.13
N VAL A 73 15.07 11.88 17.00
CA VAL A 73 14.41 12.05 18.30
C VAL A 73 13.61 13.35 18.29
N ALA A 74 12.33 13.28 18.68
CA ALA A 74 11.50 14.46 18.82
C ALA A 74 12.07 15.39 19.91
N THR A 75 12.08 16.70 19.64
CA THR A 75 12.56 17.73 20.59
C THR A 75 11.86 17.63 21.94
N ASP A 76 10.53 17.48 21.94
CA ASP A 76 9.74 17.36 23.17
C ASP A 76 10.10 16.12 23.99
N LEU A 77 10.61 15.06 23.35
CA LEU A 77 11.03 13.84 24.03
C LEU A 77 12.43 14.02 24.64
N LEU A 78 13.33 14.69 23.91
CA LEU A 78 14.64 15.09 24.42
C LEU A 78 14.51 16.00 25.63
N ASP A 79 13.62 16.99 25.57
CA ASP A 79 13.41 17.96 26.65
C ASP A 79 12.82 17.29 27.91
N ARG A 80 11.88 16.35 27.73
CA ARG A 80 11.23 15.64 28.85
C ARG A 80 12.07 14.50 29.43
N HIS A 81 12.90 13.85 28.61
CA HIS A 81 13.64 12.64 29.00
C HIS A 81 15.10 12.67 28.50
N PRO A 82 15.91 13.67 28.91
CA PRO A 82 17.25 13.88 28.36
C PRO A 82 18.18 12.69 28.59
N ASP A 83 18.10 12.04 29.76
CA ASP A 83 18.95 10.89 30.08
C ASP A 83 18.60 9.65 29.25
N ALA A 84 17.31 9.44 28.96
CA ALA A 84 16.88 8.33 28.12
C ALA A 84 17.38 8.51 26.68
N VAL A 85 17.28 9.74 26.15
CA VAL A 85 17.80 10.07 24.82
C VAL A 85 19.32 9.95 24.79
N ARG A 86 20.03 10.44 25.81
CA ARG A 86 21.49 10.27 25.92
C ARG A 86 21.89 8.78 25.90
N ARG A 87 21.21 7.93 26.66
CA ARG A 87 21.48 6.47 26.66
C ARG A 87 21.18 5.83 25.31
N LEU A 88 20.10 6.23 24.64
CA LEU A 88 19.78 5.74 23.30
C LEU A 88 20.89 6.09 22.29
N VAL A 89 21.33 7.35 22.28
CA VAL A 89 22.40 7.80 21.38
C VAL A 89 23.72 7.10 21.72
N ALA A 90 24.08 7.00 23.00
CA ALA A 90 25.29 6.30 23.42
C ALA A 90 25.27 4.81 23.03
N GLY A 91 24.12 4.14 23.17
CA GLY A 91 23.92 2.77 22.72
C GLY A 91 24.06 2.63 21.20
N ASN A 92 23.50 3.58 20.43
CA ASN A 92 23.65 3.58 18.97
C ASN A 92 25.11 3.77 18.54
N VAL A 93 25.84 4.70 19.17
CA VAL A 93 27.28 4.90 18.92
C VAL A 93 28.05 3.61 19.22
N ALA A 94 27.85 3.02 20.40
CA ALA A 94 28.52 1.78 20.77
C ALA A 94 28.21 0.61 19.82
N ALA A 95 26.97 0.52 19.33
CA ALA A 95 26.57 -0.49 18.35
C ALA A 95 27.26 -0.29 17.00
N VAL A 96 27.33 0.95 16.50
CA VAL A 96 28.03 1.29 15.24
C VAL A 96 29.53 1.04 15.37
N ASP A 97 30.13 1.44 16.50
CA ASP A 97 31.56 1.21 16.77
C ASP A 97 31.87 -0.30 16.79
N TRP A 98 31.02 -1.10 17.43
CA TRP A 98 31.16 -2.56 17.45
C TRP A 98 30.99 -3.18 16.05
N LEU A 99 29.98 -2.74 15.30
CA LEU A 99 29.73 -3.15 13.91
C LEU A 99 30.96 -2.96 13.02
N ASN A 100 31.63 -1.81 13.16
CA ASN A 100 32.80 -1.45 12.39
C ASN A 100 34.07 -2.18 12.87
N ALA A 101 34.20 -2.44 14.17
CA ALA A 101 35.35 -3.14 14.75
C ALA A 101 35.34 -4.65 14.47
N GLN A 102 34.15 -5.27 14.37
CA GLN A 102 33.99 -6.73 14.26
C GLN A 102 33.01 -7.12 13.12
N PRO A 103 33.35 -6.84 11.85
CA PRO A 103 32.41 -6.94 10.74
C PRO A 103 31.92 -8.37 10.42
N ASP A 104 32.70 -9.41 10.70
CA ASP A 104 32.28 -10.81 10.52
C ASP A 104 31.27 -11.26 11.60
N GLU A 105 31.55 -10.93 12.86
CA GLU A 105 30.65 -11.20 13.98
C GLU A 105 29.37 -10.39 13.85
N ALA A 106 29.47 -9.13 13.42
CA ALA A 106 28.33 -8.27 13.18
C ALA A 106 27.44 -8.81 12.06
N ARG A 107 28.01 -9.27 10.94
CA ARG A 107 27.26 -9.95 9.87
C ARG A 107 26.48 -11.14 10.40
N THR A 108 27.13 -11.97 11.21
CA THR A 108 26.51 -13.16 11.82
C THR A 108 25.36 -12.75 12.73
N ALA A 109 25.59 -11.81 13.64
CA ALA A 109 24.59 -11.32 14.59
C ALA A 109 23.37 -10.69 13.89
N VAL A 110 23.60 -9.91 12.83
CA VAL A 110 22.53 -9.32 12.00
C VAL A 110 21.72 -10.41 11.33
N ASN A 111 22.36 -11.40 10.72
CA ASN A 111 21.65 -12.48 10.01
C ASN A 111 20.84 -13.38 10.96
N GLU A 112 21.37 -13.66 12.16
CA GLU A 112 20.60 -14.32 13.22
C GLU A 112 19.40 -13.49 13.68
N GLY A 113 19.58 -12.16 13.80
CA GLY A 113 18.50 -11.23 14.09
C GLY A 113 17.39 -11.28 13.04
N LEU A 114 17.78 -11.24 11.76
CA LEU A 114 16.85 -11.40 10.63
C LEU A 114 16.11 -12.73 10.72
N ARG A 115 16.83 -13.84 10.94
CA ARG A 115 16.20 -15.17 11.09
C ARG A 115 15.18 -15.22 12.22
N ARG A 116 15.43 -14.57 13.36
CA ARG A 116 14.45 -14.50 14.46
C ARG A 116 13.20 -13.69 14.08
N LEU A 117 13.36 -12.62 13.30
CA LEU A 117 12.26 -11.72 12.91
C LEU A 117 11.44 -12.25 11.73
N THR A 118 12.07 -12.89 10.76
CA THR A 118 11.46 -13.28 9.47
C THR A 118 11.37 -14.79 9.28
N GLN A 119 11.84 -15.59 10.26
CA GLN A 119 11.95 -17.04 10.20
C GLN A 119 12.92 -17.57 9.13
N SER A 120 13.64 -16.70 8.42
CA SER A 120 14.57 -17.05 7.34
C SER A 120 15.85 -16.22 7.42
N ALA A 121 16.99 -16.83 7.12
CA ALA A 121 18.27 -16.13 7.02
C ALA A 121 18.59 -15.74 5.57
N LEU A 122 19.46 -14.74 5.40
CA LEU A 122 20.09 -14.44 4.12
C LEU A 122 21.19 -15.46 3.82
N SER A 123 21.38 -15.80 2.55
CA SER A 123 22.51 -16.59 2.09
C SER A 123 23.84 -15.83 2.35
N ALA A 124 24.94 -16.56 2.47
CA ALA A 124 26.25 -15.93 2.68
C ALA A 124 26.65 -14.96 1.54
N PRO A 125 26.43 -15.28 0.25
CA PRO A 125 26.72 -14.35 -0.84
C PRO A 125 25.86 -13.08 -0.79
N VAL A 126 24.55 -13.20 -0.54
CA VAL A 126 23.65 -12.04 -0.40
C VAL A 126 24.07 -11.15 0.76
N LEU A 127 24.42 -11.74 1.90
CA LEU A 127 24.86 -10.99 3.07
C LEU A 127 26.20 -10.28 2.80
N ALA A 128 27.15 -10.93 2.12
CA ALA A 128 28.42 -10.34 1.75
C ALA A 128 28.26 -9.19 0.74
N GLY A 129 27.40 -9.38 -0.27
CA GLY A 129 27.01 -8.34 -1.22
C GLY A 129 26.40 -7.15 -0.50
N ALA A 130 25.33 -7.37 0.27
CA ALA A 130 24.63 -6.26 0.93
C ALA A 130 25.55 -5.47 1.86
N TRP A 131 26.47 -6.14 2.56
CA TRP A 131 27.42 -5.49 3.46
C TRP A 131 28.45 -4.61 2.74
N SER A 132 28.88 -4.96 1.52
CA SER A 132 29.87 -4.18 0.77
C SER A 132 29.30 -2.84 0.27
N HIS A 133 27.96 -2.75 0.16
CA HIS A 133 27.24 -1.54 -0.25
C HIS A 133 26.75 -0.69 0.94
N LEU A 134 26.98 -1.13 2.18
CA LEU A 134 26.56 -0.42 3.38
C LEU A 134 27.75 0.26 4.08
N THR A 135 27.52 1.49 4.55
CA THR A 135 28.45 2.21 5.41
C THR A 135 27.74 2.53 6.72
N PHE A 136 28.30 2.07 7.84
CA PHE A 136 27.76 2.33 9.18
C PHE A 136 28.46 3.55 9.78
N THR A 137 27.70 4.62 9.99
CA THR A 137 28.21 5.88 10.54
C THR A 137 27.23 6.48 11.54
N VAL A 138 27.76 7.25 12.48
CA VAL A 138 26.98 8.07 13.42
C VAL A 138 26.74 9.50 12.88
N ASP A 139 27.39 9.85 11.77
CA ASP A 139 27.15 11.11 11.06
C ASP A 139 25.87 11.01 10.22
N PRO A 140 24.82 11.82 10.50
CA PRO A 140 23.56 11.78 9.78
C PRO A 140 23.63 12.46 8.41
N LEU A 141 24.80 12.88 7.92
CA LEU A 141 24.97 13.60 6.66
C LEU A 141 24.07 14.85 6.60
N PRO A 142 24.22 15.81 7.55
CA PRO A 142 23.26 16.89 7.74
C PRO A 142 23.11 17.84 6.53
N ALA A 143 24.07 17.85 5.62
CA ALA A 143 23.98 18.59 4.36
C ALA A 143 22.95 18.01 3.38
N LEU A 144 22.65 16.71 3.49
CA LEU A 144 21.67 16.00 2.66
C LEU A 144 20.28 15.97 3.28
N LEU A 145 20.17 16.26 4.57
CA LEU A 145 18.89 16.37 5.26
C LEU A 145 18.05 17.52 4.68
N PRO A 146 16.76 17.29 4.34
CA PRO A 146 15.87 18.35 3.94
C PRO A 146 15.84 19.41 5.04
N ARG A 147 16.28 20.65 4.74
CA ARG A 147 16.09 21.77 5.65
C ARG A 147 14.58 21.94 5.84
N HIS A 148 14.06 21.53 6.99
CA HIS A 148 12.68 21.79 7.35
C HIS A 148 12.48 23.31 7.40
N HIS A 149 11.99 23.90 6.32
CA HIS A 149 11.37 25.21 6.35
C HIS A 149 10.24 25.13 7.38
N ARG A 150 10.38 25.83 8.51
CA ARG A 150 9.27 26.10 9.41
C ARG A 150 8.10 26.61 8.55
N PRO A 151 6.91 25.97 8.60
CA PRO A 151 5.78 26.49 7.84
C PRO A 151 5.46 27.90 8.34
N PRO A 152 5.29 28.90 7.45
CA PRO A 152 4.82 30.21 7.84
C PRO A 152 3.43 30.07 8.46
N ARG A 153 3.20 30.78 9.57
CA ARG A 153 1.90 30.84 10.24
C ARG A 153 0.82 31.25 9.24
N ASP A 154 -0.24 30.46 9.28
CA ASP A 154 -1.53 30.56 8.60
C ASP A 154 -2.00 32.01 8.30
N ARG A 155 -2.23 32.30 7.02
CA ARG A 155 -3.04 33.43 6.56
C ARG A 155 -4.05 32.94 5.52
N ARG A 156 -5.23 32.56 6.04
CA ARG A 156 -6.59 32.77 5.51
C ARG A 156 -6.74 32.94 3.97
N HIS A 157 -7.50 31.99 3.39
CA HIS A 157 -8.53 32.17 2.35
C HIS A 157 -8.19 32.83 1.00
N ARG A 158 -8.26 32.05 -0.09
CA ARG A 158 -9.45 31.95 -1.00
C ARG A 158 -9.18 31.02 -2.20
N PRO A 159 -10.19 30.29 -2.72
CA PRO A 159 -10.06 29.43 -3.89
C PRO A 159 -10.18 30.24 -5.18
N ALA A 160 -9.25 30.04 -6.12
CA ALA A 160 -9.31 30.65 -7.45
C ALA A 160 -10.14 29.77 -8.41
N ARG A 161 -11.08 30.43 -9.08
CA ARG A 161 -12.07 29.90 -10.02
C ARG A 161 -11.43 29.33 -11.29
N GLN A 162 -11.93 28.17 -11.73
CA GLN A 162 -11.73 27.66 -13.09
C GLN A 162 -12.56 28.46 -14.11
N ARG A 163 -12.01 28.65 -15.32
CA ARG A 163 -12.75 29.03 -16.53
C ARG A 163 -12.37 28.11 -17.70
N PRO A 164 -13.31 27.80 -18.60
CA PRO A 164 -13.18 26.73 -19.60
C PRO A 164 -12.48 27.22 -20.88
N ARG A 165 -11.78 26.31 -21.58
CA ARG A 165 -11.33 26.54 -22.97
C ARG A 165 -11.84 25.45 -23.91
N ARG A 166 -12.16 25.91 -25.12
CA ARG A 166 -12.95 25.29 -26.20
C ARG A 166 -12.27 24.12 -26.91
N ALA A 167 -13.13 23.35 -27.56
CA ALA A 167 -12.89 22.19 -28.40
C ALA A 167 -12.03 22.47 -29.65
N GLY A 168 -11.28 21.44 -30.06
CA GLY A 168 -10.67 21.27 -31.37
C GLY A 168 -10.64 19.78 -31.72
N ALA A 169 -11.14 19.45 -32.90
CA ALA A 169 -11.36 18.10 -33.42
C ALA A 169 -10.07 17.42 -33.92
N GLY A 170 -10.09 16.08 -34.00
CA GLY A 170 -9.30 15.34 -35.00
C GLY A 170 -8.52 14.11 -34.52
N ALA A 171 -9.04 12.95 -34.90
CA ALA A 171 -8.34 11.73 -35.34
C ALA A 171 -7.61 10.79 -34.35
N GLY A 172 -7.98 9.51 -34.43
CA GLY A 172 -7.05 8.37 -34.37
C GLY A 172 -6.89 7.64 -33.03
N VAL A 173 -7.89 6.85 -32.60
CA VAL A 173 -7.75 5.94 -31.45
C VAL A 173 -7.02 4.66 -31.89
N ARG A 174 -5.82 4.42 -31.37
CA ARG A 174 -5.15 3.12 -31.45
C ARG A 174 -5.60 2.25 -30.27
N ARG A 175 -6.17 1.08 -30.59
CA ARG A 175 -6.65 0.06 -29.65
C ARG A 175 -5.47 -0.66 -28.98
N GLY A 176 -5.47 -0.67 -27.66
CA GLY A 176 -4.55 -1.45 -26.83
C GLY A 176 -5.22 -1.90 -25.53
N ALA A 177 -6.38 -2.56 -25.61
CA ALA A 177 -7.04 -3.14 -24.44
C ALA A 177 -6.33 -4.44 -24.03
N ARG A 178 -5.57 -4.40 -22.92
CA ARG A 178 -5.06 -5.61 -22.27
C ARG A 178 -6.20 -6.19 -21.42
N ARG A 179 -6.69 -7.37 -21.80
CA ARG A 179 -7.85 -8.04 -21.19
C ARG A 179 -7.58 -8.40 -19.72
N MET A 180 -8.49 -7.98 -18.84
CA MET A 180 -8.61 -8.48 -17.46
C MET A 180 -9.22 -9.88 -17.51
N ARG A 181 -8.58 -10.88 -16.89
CA ARG A 181 -9.17 -12.21 -16.65
C ARG A 181 -9.64 -12.25 -15.22
N VAL A 182 -10.94 -12.43 -15.01
CA VAL A 182 -11.49 -12.79 -13.70
C VAL A 182 -11.29 -14.29 -13.54
N LEU A 183 -10.44 -14.70 -12.61
CA LEU A 183 -10.30 -16.09 -12.22
C LEU A 183 -11.45 -16.42 -11.27
N ALA A 184 -12.50 -17.05 -11.78
CA ALA A 184 -13.33 -17.88 -10.92
C ALA A 184 -12.49 -19.08 -10.46
N PRO A 185 -12.64 -19.57 -9.23
CA PRO A 185 -11.90 -20.75 -8.78
C PRO A 185 -12.31 -21.97 -9.61
N THR A 186 -11.54 -22.26 -10.66
CA THR A 186 -11.58 -23.56 -11.33
C THR A 186 -10.94 -24.59 -10.43
N ALA A 187 -11.81 -25.34 -9.76
CA ALA A 187 -11.63 -26.66 -9.15
C ALA A 187 -10.40 -26.91 -8.26
N ALA A 188 -10.74 -27.28 -7.01
CA ALA A 188 -9.97 -28.09 -6.07
C ALA A 188 -8.89 -27.39 -5.22
N LEU A 189 -9.31 -26.46 -4.35
CA LEU A 189 -8.93 -26.43 -2.92
C LEU A 189 -10.10 -25.82 -2.13
N SER A 190 -10.87 -26.65 -1.42
CA SER A 190 -11.93 -26.23 -0.48
C SER A 190 -11.45 -26.43 0.96
N PRO A 191 -11.80 -25.52 1.87
CA PRO A 191 -13.08 -25.61 2.56
C PRO A 191 -14.11 -24.78 1.81
N ALA A 192 -15.22 -25.41 1.44
CA ALA A 192 -16.23 -24.79 0.62
C ALA A 192 -16.90 -23.64 1.38
N PHE A 193 -16.59 -22.39 1.02
CA PHE A 193 -17.58 -21.32 1.12
C PHE A 193 -18.65 -21.62 0.07
N THR A 194 -19.64 -22.43 0.46
CA THR A 194 -20.78 -22.70 -0.41
C THR A 194 -21.60 -21.43 -0.51
N ALA A 195 -21.81 -20.93 -1.73
CA ALA A 195 -22.70 -19.80 -1.97
C ALA A 195 -24.08 -20.12 -1.37
N LEU A 196 -24.62 -19.20 -0.59
CA LEU A 196 -25.96 -19.30 -0.03
C LEU A 196 -26.98 -19.23 -1.18
N PRO A 197 -28.07 -20.01 -1.13
CA PRO A 197 -29.11 -19.98 -2.15
C PRO A 197 -29.79 -18.60 -2.21
N GLY A 198 -30.03 -18.11 -3.42
CA GLY A 198 -30.65 -16.80 -3.68
C GLY A 198 -30.08 -16.11 -4.92
N PRO A 199 -30.59 -14.91 -5.28
CA PRO A 199 -29.98 -14.10 -6.33
C PRO A 199 -28.54 -13.71 -5.96
N PRO A 200 -27.66 -13.52 -6.96
CA PRO A 200 -26.26 -13.16 -6.73
C PRO A 200 -26.16 -11.83 -5.96
N ALA A 201 -25.19 -11.74 -5.05
CA ALA A 201 -24.91 -10.52 -4.30
C ALA A 201 -24.36 -9.40 -5.21
N ILE A 202 -23.60 -9.76 -6.24
CA ILE A 202 -23.05 -8.84 -7.23
C ILE A 202 -23.27 -9.44 -8.62
N ARG A 203 -23.79 -8.64 -9.56
CA ARG A 203 -23.88 -9.01 -10.98
C ARG A 203 -23.35 -7.88 -11.86
N LEU A 204 -22.38 -8.22 -12.69
CA LEU A 204 -21.81 -7.38 -13.74
C LEU A 204 -22.21 -7.98 -15.08
N ASP A 205 -22.90 -7.21 -15.91
CA ASP A 205 -23.32 -7.62 -17.26
C ASP A 205 -22.65 -6.72 -18.32
N ALA A 206 -21.70 -7.30 -19.05
CA ALA A 206 -20.94 -6.67 -20.13
C ALA A 206 -20.44 -5.25 -19.79
N VAL A 207 -19.92 -5.05 -18.57
CA VAL A 207 -19.53 -3.75 -18.03
C VAL A 207 -18.26 -3.23 -18.67
N SER A 208 -18.35 -2.06 -19.28
CA SER A 208 -17.21 -1.31 -19.82
C SER A 208 -17.07 0.02 -19.09
N ARG A 209 -15.82 0.44 -18.86
CA ARG A 209 -15.51 1.75 -18.30
C ARG A 209 -14.37 2.39 -19.06
N VAL A 210 -14.67 3.54 -19.64
CA VAL A 210 -13.71 4.34 -20.41
C VAL A 210 -13.54 5.69 -19.74
N PHE A 211 -12.29 6.07 -19.44
CA PHE A 211 -11.95 7.37 -18.90
C PHE A 211 -11.52 8.33 -20.02
N GLY A 212 -12.01 9.57 -19.92
CA GLY A 212 -11.76 10.60 -20.92
C GLY A 212 -12.62 10.44 -22.17
N SER A 213 -12.33 11.25 -23.19
CA SER A 213 -13.05 11.29 -24.46
C SER A 213 -12.08 11.48 -25.61
N GLY A 214 -12.40 10.94 -26.79
CA GLY A 214 -11.60 11.11 -28.00
C GLY A 214 -10.35 10.21 -28.06
N PRO A 215 -9.27 10.61 -28.77
CA PRO A 215 -8.10 9.77 -29.03
C PRO A 215 -7.32 9.29 -27.80
N ARG A 216 -7.46 10.01 -26.68
CA ARG A 216 -6.81 9.70 -25.39
C ARG A 216 -7.72 8.93 -24.43
N ALA A 217 -8.88 8.48 -24.90
CA ALA A 217 -9.80 7.70 -24.08
C ALA A 217 -9.15 6.37 -23.70
N VAL A 218 -9.11 6.06 -22.41
CA VAL A 218 -8.51 4.84 -21.89
C VAL A 218 -9.63 3.91 -21.43
N ALA A 219 -9.78 2.77 -22.09
CA ALA A 219 -10.67 1.71 -21.63
C ALA A 219 -10.04 1.01 -20.43
N ALA A 220 -10.51 1.34 -19.23
CA ALA A 220 -10.10 0.70 -17.99
C ALA A 220 -10.78 -0.66 -17.80
N LEU A 221 -12.01 -0.84 -18.30
CA LEU A 221 -12.71 -2.11 -18.37
C LEU A 221 -13.37 -2.25 -19.75
N ASP A 222 -13.34 -3.46 -20.33
CA ASP A 222 -13.95 -3.80 -21.61
C ASP A 222 -14.83 -5.05 -21.45
N ARG A 223 -16.15 -4.83 -21.42
CA ARG A 223 -17.22 -5.84 -21.40
C ARG A 223 -17.02 -6.96 -20.37
N VAL A 224 -16.69 -6.58 -19.14
CA VAL A 224 -16.50 -7.51 -18.03
C VAL A 224 -17.86 -8.03 -17.54
N SER A 225 -18.00 -9.35 -17.45
CA SER A 225 -19.16 -10.00 -16.85
C SER A 225 -18.72 -10.90 -15.70
N LEU A 226 -19.42 -10.83 -14.58
CA LEU A 226 -19.10 -11.53 -13.33
C LEU A 226 -20.35 -11.62 -12.47
N GLU A 227 -20.60 -12.79 -11.90
CA GLU A 227 -21.60 -12.99 -10.85
C GLU A 227 -20.91 -13.48 -9.59
N VAL A 228 -21.29 -12.93 -8.44
CA VAL A 228 -20.80 -13.33 -7.12
C VAL A 228 -21.99 -13.71 -6.26
N GLY A 229 -22.04 -14.94 -5.78
CA GLY A 229 -23.08 -15.47 -4.91
C GLY A 229 -23.04 -14.88 -3.51
N ARG A 230 -24.14 -15.05 -2.76
CA ARG A 230 -24.20 -14.64 -1.34
C ARG A 230 -23.25 -15.52 -0.51
N GLY A 231 -22.45 -14.91 0.35
CA GLY A 231 -21.47 -15.62 1.18
C GLY A 231 -20.27 -16.17 0.40
N GLU A 232 -20.15 -15.87 -0.89
CA GLU A 232 -18.99 -16.24 -1.69
C GLU A 232 -17.82 -15.30 -1.41
N PHE A 233 -16.61 -15.87 -1.29
CA PHE A 233 -15.38 -15.11 -1.18
C PHE A 233 -14.68 -15.09 -2.54
N VAL A 234 -14.55 -13.91 -3.14
CA VAL A 234 -13.96 -13.73 -4.48
C VAL A 234 -12.75 -12.81 -4.40
N CYS A 235 -11.66 -13.22 -5.03
CA CYS A 235 -10.45 -12.42 -5.16
C CYS A 235 -10.25 -12.01 -6.64
N VAL A 236 -10.04 -10.71 -6.88
CA VAL A 236 -9.76 -10.18 -8.21
C VAL A 236 -8.25 -9.93 -8.33
N VAL A 237 -7.57 -10.74 -9.14
CA VAL A 237 -6.12 -10.67 -9.33
C VAL A 237 -5.80 -10.11 -10.71
N GLY A 238 -4.76 -9.28 -10.81
CA GLY A 238 -4.26 -8.76 -12.08
C GLY A 238 -3.17 -7.70 -11.87
N ALA A 239 -2.39 -7.45 -12.92
CA ALA A 239 -1.29 -6.48 -12.89
C ALA A 239 -1.76 -5.08 -12.45
N SER A 240 -0.84 -4.25 -11.95
CA SER A 240 -1.15 -2.85 -11.65
C SER A 240 -1.71 -2.14 -12.90
N GLY A 241 -2.77 -1.34 -12.73
CA GLY A 241 -3.45 -0.63 -13.81
C GLY A 241 -4.35 -1.48 -14.72
N CYS A 242 -4.63 -2.74 -14.40
CA CYS A 242 -5.55 -3.57 -15.21
C CYS A 242 -7.06 -3.30 -14.97
N GLY A 243 -7.39 -2.30 -14.13
CA GLY A 243 -8.78 -1.92 -13.87
C GLY A 243 -9.39 -2.48 -12.58
N LYS A 244 -8.62 -3.13 -11.68
CA LYS A 244 -9.15 -3.66 -10.39
C LYS A 244 -9.85 -2.59 -9.55
N SER A 245 -9.15 -1.50 -9.23
CA SER A 245 -9.74 -0.41 -8.44
C SER A 245 -10.91 0.26 -9.18
N THR A 246 -10.88 0.30 -10.52
CA THR A 246 -12.04 0.74 -11.33
C THR A 246 -13.23 -0.20 -11.16
N LEU A 247 -13.01 -1.51 -11.19
CA LEU A 247 -14.05 -2.52 -10.97
C LEU A 247 -14.65 -2.37 -9.57
N LEU A 248 -13.80 -2.28 -8.53
CA LEU A 248 -14.25 -2.08 -7.15
C LEU A 248 -15.02 -0.77 -7.01
N ALA A 249 -14.57 0.33 -7.64
CA ALA A 249 -15.27 1.62 -7.61
C ALA A 249 -16.66 1.56 -8.25
N LEU A 250 -16.81 0.80 -9.35
CA LEU A 250 -18.11 0.58 -9.99
C LEU A 250 -19.05 -0.24 -9.11
N VAL A 251 -18.57 -1.34 -8.52
CA VAL A 251 -19.36 -2.17 -7.60
C VAL A 251 -19.73 -1.38 -6.33
N ALA A 252 -18.82 -0.56 -5.81
CA ALA A 252 -19.09 0.31 -4.67
C ALA A 252 -20.07 1.46 -4.99
N GLY A 253 -20.44 1.66 -6.26
CA GLY A 253 -21.27 2.76 -6.72
C GLY A 253 -20.58 4.14 -6.63
N LEU A 254 -19.25 4.17 -6.53
CA LEU A 254 -18.44 5.39 -6.53
C LEU A 254 -18.19 5.93 -7.94
N ASP A 255 -18.30 5.06 -8.95
CA ASP A 255 -18.24 5.42 -10.36
C ASP A 255 -19.41 4.78 -11.13
N ARG A 256 -19.63 5.20 -12.38
CA ARG A 256 -20.67 4.64 -13.26
C ARG A 256 -20.07 3.97 -14.49
N PRO A 257 -20.63 2.84 -14.93
CA PRO A 257 -20.16 2.20 -16.16
C PRO A 257 -20.43 3.12 -17.36
N THR A 258 -19.54 3.06 -18.36
CA THR A 258 -19.77 3.71 -19.66
C THR A 258 -20.80 2.90 -20.46
N GLU A 259 -20.72 1.57 -20.39
CA GLU A 259 -21.67 0.62 -20.99
C GLU A 259 -21.86 -0.59 -20.05
N GLY A 260 -22.95 -1.33 -20.23
CA GLY A 260 -23.29 -2.49 -19.41
C GLY A 260 -24.00 -2.12 -18.10
N ARG A 261 -24.21 -3.11 -17.23
CA ARG A 261 -24.98 -2.95 -15.99
C ARG A 261 -24.24 -3.54 -14.78
N VAL A 262 -24.30 -2.80 -13.67
CA VAL A 262 -23.80 -3.21 -12.35
C VAL A 262 -24.99 -3.30 -11.41
N GLU A 263 -25.21 -4.47 -10.84
CA GLU A 263 -26.25 -4.73 -9.84
C GLU A 263 -25.59 -5.25 -8.57
N VAL A 264 -26.00 -4.70 -7.43
CA VAL A 264 -25.52 -5.08 -6.11
C VAL A 264 -26.72 -5.20 -5.19
N GLU A 265 -26.91 -6.40 -4.66
CA GLU A 265 -27.98 -6.70 -3.70
C GLU A 265 -27.65 -6.15 -2.31
N GLY A 266 -28.67 -5.83 -1.53
CA GLY A 266 -28.48 -5.36 -0.14
C GLY A 266 -28.01 -3.91 0.00
N GLY A 267 -27.98 -3.13 -1.09
CA GLY A 267 -27.72 -1.70 -1.07
C GLY A 267 -26.25 -1.34 -1.30
N ARG A 268 -25.72 -0.37 -0.54
CA ARG A 268 -24.35 0.12 -0.73
C ARG A 268 -23.34 -0.81 -0.05
N PRO A 269 -22.34 -1.36 -0.78
CA PRO A 269 -21.28 -2.14 -0.18
C PRO A 269 -20.50 -1.36 0.89
N ALA A 270 -20.00 -2.09 1.88
CA ALA A 270 -18.94 -1.59 2.73
C ALA A 270 -17.63 -1.65 1.93
N LEU A 271 -16.80 -0.61 2.04
CA LEU A 271 -15.52 -0.54 1.33
C LEU A 271 -14.38 -0.31 2.34
N MET A 272 -13.34 -1.11 2.21
CA MET A 272 -12.06 -0.99 2.92
C MET A 272 -10.97 -0.70 1.89
N PHE A 273 -10.22 0.38 2.10
CA PHE A 273 -9.13 0.79 1.23
C PHE A 273 -7.76 0.37 1.81
N GLN A 274 -6.76 0.30 0.95
CA GLN A 274 -5.37 0.07 1.30
C GLN A 274 -4.84 1.08 2.33
N ASP A 275 -5.19 2.36 2.20
CA ASP A 275 -5.03 3.31 3.31
C ASP A 275 -6.25 3.21 4.23
N ALA A 276 -6.00 2.84 5.49
CA ALA A 276 -7.02 2.69 6.52
C ALA A 276 -7.96 3.91 6.63
N GLY A 277 -7.54 5.11 6.19
CA GLY A 277 -8.42 6.26 6.02
C GLY A 277 -9.14 6.64 7.32
N LEU A 278 -8.50 6.37 8.46
CA LEU A 278 -9.06 6.64 9.78
C LEU A 278 -9.05 8.15 10.03
N LEU A 279 -10.11 8.66 10.66
CA LEU A 279 -10.19 10.07 11.01
C LEU A 279 -9.20 10.35 12.16
N PRO A 280 -8.14 11.16 11.94
CA PRO A 280 -7.02 11.26 12.88
C PRO A 280 -7.37 11.98 14.19
N TRP A 281 -8.47 12.75 14.20
CA TRP A 281 -9.00 13.44 15.37
C TRP A 281 -9.98 12.59 16.20
N LEU A 282 -10.37 11.41 15.71
CA LEU A 282 -11.23 10.48 16.44
C LEU A 282 -10.40 9.37 17.09
N SER A 283 -10.89 8.83 18.21
CA SER A 283 -10.33 7.59 18.78
C SER A 283 -10.68 6.38 17.93
N VAL A 284 -10.08 5.23 18.22
CA VAL A 284 -10.41 3.94 17.61
C VAL A 284 -11.90 3.65 17.73
N ALA A 285 -12.46 3.69 18.94
CA ALA A 285 -13.89 3.47 19.17
C ALA A 285 -14.76 4.46 18.39
N ARG A 286 -14.37 5.74 18.33
CA ARG A 286 -15.12 6.76 17.58
C ARG A 286 -15.04 6.59 16.06
N ASN A 287 -13.96 6.02 15.54
CA ASN A 287 -13.87 5.65 14.13
C ASN A 287 -14.84 4.51 13.79
N VAL A 288 -15.00 3.51 14.68
CA VAL A 288 -15.94 2.40 14.51
C VAL A 288 -17.40 2.82 14.75
N ASP A 289 -17.65 3.72 15.70
CA ASP A 289 -18.99 4.28 16.01
C ASP A 289 -19.56 5.15 14.88
N LEU A 290 -18.70 5.79 14.08
CA LEU A 290 -19.10 6.72 13.03
C LEU A 290 -20.16 6.15 12.04
N PRO A 291 -19.95 5.00 11.38
CA PRO A 291 -20.96 4.42 10.49
C PRO A 291 -22.27 4.08 11.21
N LEU A 292 -22.23 3.60 12.47
CA LEU A 292 -23.43 3.34 13.27
C LEU A 292 -24.22 4.63 13.56
N ARG A 293 -23.52 5.74 13.83
CA ARG A 293 -24.14 7.07 13.98
C ARG A 293 -24.78 7.55 12.69
N LEU A 294 -24.12 7.38 11.54
CA LEU A 294 -24.66 7.77 10.24
C LEU A 294 -25.92 6.95 9.87
N ARG A 295 -25.99 5.69 10.31
CA ARG A 295 -27.16 4.82 10.21
C ARG A 295 -28.25 5.10 11.24
N ARG A 296 -28.03 6.08 12.14
CA ARG A 296 -28.96 6.47 13.21
C ARG A 296 -29.29 5.34 14.21
N VAL A 297 -28.36 4.41 14.42
CA VAL A 297 -28.50 3.36 15.46
C VAL A 297 -28.60 4.04 16.85
N PRO A 298 -29.52 3.62 17.74
CA PRO A 298 -29.67 4.19 19.08
C PRO A 298 -28.38 4.16 19.89
N ARG A 299 -28.17 5.17 20.74
CA ARG A 299 -26.88 5.34 21.45
C ARG A 299 -26.48 4.13 22.30
N ALA A 300 -27.44 3.50 22.98
CA ALA A 300 -27.17 2.33 23.81
C ALA A 300 -26.62 1.17 22.97
N GLU A 301 -27.33 0.80 21.90
CA GLU A 301 -26.93 -0.26 20.97
C GLU A 301 -25.57 0.01 20.29
N ARG A 302 -25.24 1.27 19.99
CA ARG A 302 -23.94 1.60 19.40
C ARG A 302 -22.77 1.28 20.32
N VAL A 303 -22.93 1.51 21.63
CA VAL A 303 -21.84 1.26 22.59
C VAL A 303 -21.52 -0.24 22.60
N ASP A 304 -22.55 -1.07 22.73
CA ASP A 304 -22.42 -2.53 22.76
C ASP A 304 -21.83 -3.06 21.44
N GLU A 305 -22.30 -2.53 20.31
CA GLU A 305 -21.84 -2.97 18.99
C GLU A 305 -20.38 -2.55 18.70
N VAL A 306 -19.97 -1.34 19.08
CA VAL A 306 -18.57 -0.90 18.96
C VAL A 306 -17.67 -1.79 19.79
N GLU A 307 -18.06 -2.09 21.03
CA GLU A 307 -17.29 -2.94 21.92
C GLU A 307 -17.17 -4.37 21.36
N ARG A 308 -18.27 -4.92 20.84
CA ARG A 308 -18.29 -6.23 20.16
C ARG A 308 -17.36 -6.26 18.95
N LEU A 309 -17.40 -5.25 18.09
CA LEU A 309 -16.55 -5.15 16.89
C LEU A 309 -15.08 -4.98 17.25
N LEU A 310 -14.75 -4.18 18.27
CA LEU A 310 -13.37 -4.02 18.72
C LEU A 310 -12.81 -5.32 19.33
N ARG A 311 -13.61 -6.09 20.07
CA ARG A 311 -13.21 -7.43 20.53
C ARG A 311 -12.96 -8.39 19.37
N LEU A 312 -13.82 -8.38 18.36
CA LEU A 312 -13.69 -9.22 17.16
C LEU A 312 -12.34 -9.02 16.45
N VAL A 313 -11.83 -7.78 16.45
CA VAL A 313 -10.54 -7.45 15.83
C VAL A 313 -9.37 -7.35 16.83
N HIS A 314 -9.58 -7.78 18.09
CA HIS A 314 -8.61 -7.75 19.18
C HIS A 314 -8.00 -6.35 19.45
N LEU A 315 -8.85 -5.33 19.54
CA LEU A 315 -8.46 -3.92 19.74
C LEU A 315 -9.25 -3.19 20.86
N ASP A 316 -9.98 -3.92 21.69
CA ASP A 316 -10.72 -3.39 22.83
C ASP A 316 -9.82 -2.62 23.82
N ALA A 317 -8.62 -3.12 24.11
CA ALA A 317 -7.66 -2.47 25.02
C ALA A 317 -7.10 -1.12 24.51
N VAL A 318 -7.33 -0.77 23.24
CA VAL A 318 -6.84 0.48 22.63
C VAL A 318 -7.96 1.36 22.09
N ALA A 319 -9.21 1.11 22.51
CA ALA A 319 -10.42 1.82 22.09
C ALA A 319 -10.30 3.35 22.17
N ASP A 320 -9.60 3.88 23.17
CA ASP A 320 -9.43 5.31 23.41
C ASP A 320 -8.24 5.95 22.68
N ARG A 321 -7.35 5.14 22.10
CA ARG A 321 -6.20 5.63 21.34
C ARG A 321 -6.62 6.28 20.02
N ARG A 322 -5.80 7.18 19.51
CA ARG A 322 -5.96 7.83 18.19
C ARG A 322 -5.13 7.09 17.13
N PRO A 323 -5.45 7.21 15.83
CA PRO A 323 -4.78 6.48 14.74
C PRO A 323 -3.26 6.58 14.70
N HIS A 324 -2.69 7.73 15.06
CA HIS A 324 -1.22 7.93 15.09
C HIS A 324 -0.52 7.17 16.23
N GLN A 325 -1.27 6.64 17.20
CA GLN A 325 -0.76 5.85 18.32
C GLN A 325 -0.85 4.33 18.06
N LEU A 326 -1.20 3.94 16.83
CA LEU A 326 -1.42 2.55 16.41
C LEU A 326 -0.36 2.14 15.39
N SER A 327 0.00 0.85 15.36
CA SER A 327 0.78 0.29 14.24
C SER A 327 -0.04 0.24 12.95
N GLY A 328 0.61 0.05 11.80
CA GLY A 328 -0.09 -0.09 10.51
C GLY A 328 -1.14 -1.21 10.50
N GLY A 329 -0.77 -2.40 10.98
CA GLY A 329 -1.71 -3.52 11.09
C GLY A 329 -2.86 -3.27 12.07
N MET A 330 -2.61 -2.55 13.17
CA MET A 330 -3.69 -2.11 14.06
C MET A 330 -4.65 -1.15 13.32
N ARG A 331 -4.12 -0.19 12.53
CA ARG A 331 -4.97 0.71 11.74
C ARG A 331 -5.84 -0.06 10.73
N GLN A 332 -5.30 -1.09 10.08
CA GLN A 332 -6.08 -1.93 9.16
C GLN A 332 -7.21 -2.67 9.88
N ARG A 333 -6.92 -3.26 11.04
CA ARG A 333 -7.95 -3.93 11.85
C ARG A 333 -9.05 -2.97 12.32
N VAL A 334 -8.73 -1.71 12.62
CA VAL A 334 -9.75 -0.68 12.91
C VAL A 334 -10.56 -0.35 11.65
N ALA A 335 -9.93 -0.26 10.48
CA ALA A 335 -10.64 -0.03 9.22
C ALA A 335 -11.61 -1.18 8.90
N LEU A 336 -11.22 -2.43 9.13
CA LEU A 336 -12.09 -3.60 9.02
C LEU A 336 -13.27 -3.51 9.99
N ALA A 337 -13.02 -3.25 11.29
CA ALA A 337 -14.10 -3.09 12.28
C ALA A 337 -15.09 -1.98 11.87
N ARG A 338 -14.59 -0.85 11.36
CA ARG A 338 -15.41 0.24 10.83
C ARG A 338 -16.18 -0.15 9.57
N ALA A 339 -15.63 -0.98 8.69
CA ALA A 339 -16.34 -1.49 7.52
C ALA A 339 -17.48 -2.42 7.94
N LEU A 340 -17.23 -3.34 8.89
CA LEU A 340 -18.24 -4.25 9.44
C LEU A 340 -19.40 -3.50 10.13
N ALA A 341 -19.11 -2.39 10.80
CA ALA A 341 -20.12 -1.53 11.43
C ALA A 341 -21.14 -0.92 10.44
N GLN A 342 -20.84 -0.90 9.14
CA GLN A 342 -21.79 -0.45 8.11
C GLN A 342 -22.96 -1.43 7.93
N HIS A 343 -22.78 -2.70 8.32
CA HIS A 343 -23.79 -3.75 8.24
C HIS A 343 -24.31 -3.97 6.80
N SER A 344 -23.40 -3.84 5.82
CA SER A 344 -23.64 -4.13 4.41
C SER A 344 -23.51 -5.63 4.13
N GLU A 345 -24.30 -6.15 3.19
CA GLU A 345 -24.22 -7.56 2.77
C GLU A 345 -22.96 -7.85 1.94
N VAL A 346 -22.37 -6.83 1.34
CA VAL A 346 -21.15 -6.91 0.52
C VAL A 346 -20.05 -6.09 1.18
N LEU A 347 -18.89 -6.72 1.39
CA LEU A 347 -17.65 -6.07 1.81
C LEU A 347 -16.64 -6.13 0.66
N LEU A 348 -16.26 -4.97 0.16
CA LEU A 348 -15.21 -4.79 -0.82
C LEU A 348 -13.92 -4.39 -0.12
N MET A 349 -12.81 -5.03 -0.51
CA MET A 349 -11.50 -4.78 0.07
C MET A 349 -10.51 -4.51 -1.07
N ASP A 350 -9.95 -3.31 -1.12
CA ASP A 350 -8.91 -2.92 -2.06
C ASP A 350 -7.55 -3.04 -1.37
N GLU A 351 -6.83 -4.12 -1.65
CA GLU A 351 -5.51 -4.46 -1.05
C GLU A 351 -5.49 -4.35 0.50
N PRO A 352 -6.37 -5.11 1.21
CA PRO A 352 -6.56 -5.03 2.67
C PRO A 352 -5.41 -5.60 3.53
#